data_AF-A0AA42T3D2-F1
#
_entry.id   AF-A0AA42T3D2-F1
#
_cell.length_a   1.000
_cell.length_b   1.000
_cell.length_c   1.000
_cell.angle_alpha   90.00
_cell.angle_beta   90.00
_cell.angle_gamma   90.00
#
_symmetry.space_group_name_H-M   'P 1'
#
loop_
_entity.id
_entity.type
_entity.pdbx_description
1 polymer ?
#
loop_
_entity_poly.entity_id
_entity_poly.type
_entity_poly.pdbx_seq_one_letter_code
_entity_poly.pdbx_strand_id
1 'polypeptide(L)'
;MWKNIRVACLLAVLLIVAVNAYRDQNQDWNQPINILLHPINADGLASTQKYIQQLQLDDFYEVKHYLEENSQQYRGQSSYFMVQIGRELKVVPPKTPEQPSILNNILWSLKFRFYAWKQQQSLDGSPSLTLYLNYYDPKQTRELKHSTALERGRIGSVNLFASQKQAEQNNVVLVHELLHGFGATDKYNLNTGEPIFPIGYAQADKQPLYPQTEAEIMGGRIPLSQHKSKMPNDLEQTVISVLTAQEIGWIK
;
A
#
# COMPACT_ATOMS: atom_id res chain seq x y z
N MET A 1 -4.43 -44.26 14.81
CA MET A 1 -4.36 -43.08 15.70
C MET A 1 -3.56 -41.92 15.10
N TRP A 2 -2.32 -42.16 14.62
CA TRP A 2 -1.48 -41.12 13.97
C TRP A 2 -2.13 -40.41 12.77
N LYS A 3 -2.84 -41.16 11.91
CA LYS A 3 -3.60 -40.60 10.78
C LYS A 3 -4.64 -39.55 11.25
N ASN A 4 -5.38 -39.85 12.31
CA ASN A 4 -6.44 -38.98 12.82
C ASN A 4 -5.85 -37.73 13.49
N ILE A 5 -4.76 -37.88 14.25
CA ILE A 5 -4.03 -36.75 14.84
C ILE A 5 -3.48 -35.83 13.74
N ARG A 6 -2.82 -36.40 12.71
CA ARG A 6 -2.30 -35.64 11.57
C ARG A 6 -3.42 -34.89 10.84
N VAL A 7 -4.55 -35.55 10.58
CA VAL A 7 -5.70 -34.92 9.93
C VAL A 7 -6.28 -33.81 10.80
N ALA A 8 -6.42 -34.02 12.12
CA ALA A 8 -6.89 -32.99 13.04
C ALA A 8 -5.96 -31.77 13.07
N CYS A 9 -4.63 -31.97 13.13
CA CYS A 9 -3.67 -30.87 13.06
C CYS A 9 -3.77 -30.10 11.74
N LEU A 10 -3.89 -30.79 10.60
CA LEU A 10 -4.04 -30.15 9.29
C LEU A 10 -5.36 -29.36 9.19
N LEU A 11 -6.46 -29.88 9.73
CA LEU A 11 -7.74 -29.17 9.78
C LEU A 11 -7.68 -27.94 10.69
N ALA A 12 -6.99 -28.03 11.83
CA ALA A 12 -6.79 -26.87 12.71
C ALA A 12 -5.97 -25.77 12.03
N VAL A 13 -4.86 -26.13 11.35
CA VAL A 13 -4.07 -25.17 10.56
C VAL A 13 -4.92 -24.56 9.45
N LEU A 14 -5.68 -25.38 8.71
CA LEU A 14 -6.56 -24.91 7.65
C LEU A 14 -7.63 -23.94 8.19
N LEU A 15 -8.24 -24.26 9.33
CA LEU A 15 -9.23 -23.40 9.98
C LEU A 15 -8.61 -22.05 10.38
N ILE A 16 -7.43 -22.06 10.99
CA ILE A 16 -6.71 -20.82 11.36
C ILE A 16 -6.43 -19.97 10.12
N VAL A 17 -5.92 -20.59 9.04
CA VAL A 17 -5.66 -19.91 7.77
C VAL A 17 -6.95 -19.34 7.17
N ALA A 18 -8.05 -20.10 7.18
CA ALA A 18 -9.34 -19.65 6.66
C ALA A 18 -9.92 -18.49 7.46
N VAL A 19 -9.86 -18.54 8.80
CA VAL A 19 -10.32 -17.45 9.68
C VAL A 19 -9.49 -16.19 9.48
N ASN A 20 -8.17 -16.30 9.38
CA ASN A 20 -7.30 -15.15 9.13
C ASN A 20 -7.55 -14.56 7.74
N ALA A 21 -7.69 -15.39 6.70
CA ALA A 21 -8.02 -14.91 5.35
C ALA A 21 -9.39 -14.22 5.30
N TYR A 22 -10.39 -14.72 6.04
CA TYR A 22 -11.69 -14.08 6.15
C TYR A 22 -11.60 -12.73 6.86
N ARG A 23 -10.85 -12.64 7.97
CA ARG A 23 -10.59 -11.38 8.68
C ARG A 23 -9.85 -10.38 7.82
N ASP A 24 -8.87 -10.84 7.04
CA ASP A 24 -8.13 -9.98 6.13
C ASP A 24 -9.07 -9.31 5.12
N GLN A 25 -10.01 -10.08 4.56
CA GLN A 25 -11.04 -9.60 3.62
C GLN A 25 -12.16 -8.77 4.27
N ASN A 26 -12.40 -8.94 5.57
CA ASN A 26 -13.49 -8.28 6.29
C ASN A 26 -12.91 -7.42 7.42
N GLN A 27 -12.17 -6.37 7.04
CA GLN A 27 -11.58 -5.43 7.99
C GLN A 27 -12.66 -4.80 8.87
N ASP A 28 -12.53 -4.93 10.19
CA ASP A 28 -13.38 -4.20 11.14
C ASP A 28 -12.83 -2.79 11.37
N TRP A 29 -13.40 -1.83 10.66
CA TRP A 29 -13.05 -0.41 10.74
C TRP A 29 -13.45 0.26 12.07
N ASN A 30 -14.09 -0.45 12.99
CA ASN A 30 -14.36 0.05 14.36
C ASN A 30 -13.23 -0.27 15.34
N GLN A 31 -12.30 -1.13 14.97
CA GLN A 31 -11.10 -1.41 15.77
C GLN A 31 -9.94 -0.53 15.31
N PRO A 32 -8.97 -0.22 16.21
CA PRO A 32 -7.75 0.47 15.82
C PRO A 32 -6.99 -0.26 14.70
N ILE A 33 -6.57 0.49 13.69
CA ILE A 33 -5.81 0.00 12.54
C ILE A 33 -4.34 0.34 12.74
N ASN A 34 -3.54 -0.64 13.13
CA ASN A 34 -2.10 -0.48 13.35
C ASN A 34 -1.34 -0.66 12.03
N ILE A 35 -0.63 0.36 11.59
CA ILE A 35 0.18 0.34 10.36
C ILE A 35 1.65 0.43 10.76
N LEU A 36 2.42 -0.61 10.47
CA LEU A 36 3.85 -0.68 10.76
C LEU A 36 4.67 -0.42 9.49
N LEU A 37 5.49 0.63 9.52
CA LEU A 37 6.34 1.06 8.41
C LEU A 37 7.79 0.73 8.69
N HIS A 38 8.36 -0.25 7.98
CA HIS A 38 9.77 -0.60 8.08
C HIS A 38 10.59 0.08 6.98
N PRO A 39 11.44 1.08 7.30
CA PRO A 39 12.30 1.69 6.30
C PRO A 39 13.46 0.77 5.92
N ILE A 40 13.85 0.81 4.66
CA ILE A 40 14.91 -0.02 4.08
C ILE A 40 15.75 0.86 3.15
N ASN A 41 17.06 0.88 3.38
CA ASN A 41 18.00 1.46 2.44
C ASN A 41 18.21 0.50 1.26
N ALA A 42 17.44 0.69 0.18
CA ALA A 42 17.34 -0.29 -0.89
C ALA A 42 18.42 -0.15 -1.97
N ASP A 43 19.12 0.99 -2.04
CA ASP A 43 20.28 1.22 -2.91
C ASP A 43 21.62 1.15 -2.18
N GLY A 44 21.60 1.07 -0.84
CA GLY A 44 22.81 1.00 -0.02
C GLY A 44 23.59 2.31 0.06
N LEU A 45 23.02 3.44 -0.38
CA LEU A 45 23.72 4.72 -0.39
C LEU A 45 23.70 5.40 0.99
N ALA A 46 24.76 6.16 1.27
CA ALA A 46 24.88 6.93 2.51
C ALA A 46 23.86 8.08 2.59
N SER A 47 23.49 8.67 1.45
CA SER A 47 22.44 9.69 1.36
C SER A 47 21.07 9.11 1.74
N THR A 48 20.71 7.95 1.19
CA THR A 48 19.50 7.20 1.55
C THR A 48 19.50 6.85 3.04
N GLN A 49 20.62 6.35 3.57
CA GLN A 49 20.75 6.04 5.00
C GLN A 49 20.51 7.27 5.88
N LYS A 50 21.07 8.43 5.50
CA LYS A 50 20.91 9.69 6.22
C LYS A 50 19.46 10.15 6.22
N TYR A 51 18.77 10.02 5.08
CA TYR A 51 17.34 10.33 4.99
C TYR A 51 16.51 9.43 5.94
N ILE A 52 16.74 8.12 5.92
CA ILE A 52 16.02 7.17 6.80
C ILE A 52 16.24 7.50 8.29
N GLN A 53 17.47 7.86 8.68
CA GLN A 53 17.79 8.24 10.06
C GLN A 53 17.09 9.53 10.54
N GLN A 54 16.60 10.34 9.60
CA GLN A 54 15.89 11.58 9.87
C GLN A 54 14.38 11.42 9.82
N LEU A 55 13.85 10.25 9.44
CA LEU A 55 12.41 10.00 9.42
C LEU A 55 11.81 10.15 10.82
N GLN A 56 10.71 10.89 10.89
CA GLN A 56 9.95 11.14 12.09
C GLN A 56 8.50 10.73 11.87
N LEU A 57 7.78 10.44 12.96
CA LEU A 57 6.38 10.03 12.86
C LEU A 57 5.52 11.11 12.18
N ASP A 58 5.85 12.39 12.41
CA ASP A 58 5.16 13.55 11.83
C ASP A 58 5.26 13.58 10.30
N ASP A 59 6.26 12.94 9.68
CA ASP A 59 6.37 12.82 8.22
C ASP A 59 5.18 12.04 7.62
N PHE A 60 4.50 11.22 8.43
CA PHE A 60 3.35 10.41 8.06
C PHE A 60 2.02 10.94 8.62
N TYR A 61 2.01 12.17 9.14
CA TYR A 61 0.79 12.79 9.67
C TYR A 61 -0.29 12.89 8.58
N GLU A 62 0.06 13.39 7.39
CA GLU A 62 -0.87 13.55 6.27
C GLU A 62 -1.49 12.23 5.81
N VAL A 63 -0.71 11.14 5.83
CA VAL A 63 -1.18 9.79 5.49
C VAL A 63 -2.29 9.36 6.47
N LYS A 64 -2.05 9.53 7.78
CA LYS A 64 -3.05 9.22 8.81
C LYS A 64 -4.27 10.10 8.64
N HIS A 65 -4.07 11.42 8.54
CA HIS A 65 -5.14 12.40 8.45
C HIS A 65 -6.06 12.14 7.24
N TYR A 66 -5.47 11.96 6.06
CA TYR A 66 -6.18 11.66 4.82
C TYR A 66 -7.08 10.42 4.94
N LEU A 67 -6.56 9.34 5.53
CA LEU A 67 -7.32 8.10 5.74
C LEU A 67 -8.47 8.29 6.74
N GLU A 68 -8.23 9.00 7.83
CA GLU A 68 -9.22 9.29 8.85
C GLU A 68 -10.37 10.16 8.29
N GLU A 69 -10.04 11.25 7.59
CA GLU A 69 -11.02 12.13 6.95
C GLU A 69 -11.87 11.43 5.91
N ASN A 70 -11.25 10.70 4.98
CA ASN A 70 -12.00 9.96 3.96
C ASN A 70 -12.85 8.85 4.59
N SER A 71 -12.35 8.17 5.62
CA SER A 71 -13.16 7.18 6.32
C SER A 71 -14.36 7.81 7.03
N GLN A 72 -14.19 8.99 7.64
CA GLN A 72 -15.28 9.78 8.22
C GLN A 72 -16.32 10.16 7.17
N GLN A 73 -15.88 10.62 6.00
CA GLN A 73 -16.76 10.97 4.88
C GLN A 73 -17.62 9.79 4.45
N TYR A 74 -17.04 8.61 4.26
CA TYR A 74 -17.74 7.45 3.71
C TYR A 74 -18.52 6.63 4.73
N ARG A 75 -18.02 6.54 5.97
CA ARG A 75 -18.63 5.73 7.03
C ARG A 75 -19.56 6.53 7.94
N GLY A 76 -19.50 7.86 7.91
CA GLY A 76 -20.14 8.74 8.88
C GLY A 76 -19.42 8.79 10.24
N GLN A 77 -18.32 8.05 10.41
CA GLN A 77 -17.45 8.08 11.58
C GLN A 77 -16.00 7.75 11.17
N SER A 78 -15.03 8.42 11.78
CA SER A 78 -13.62 8.21 11.50
C SER A 78 -13.14 6.86 12.01
N SER A 79 -12.44 6.11 11.17
CA SER A 79 -11.66 4.93 11.57
C SER A 79 -10.39 5.40 12.29
N TYR A 80 -9.92 4.67 13.30
CA TYR A 80 -8.74 5.10 14.06
C TYR A 80 -7.45 4.46 13.52
N PHE A 81 -6.58 5.25 12.91
CA PHE A 81 -5.31 4.77 12.34
C PHE A 81 -4.13 5.08 13.25
N MET A 82 -3.32 4.06 13.56
CA MET A 82 -2.08 4.19 14.31
C MET A 82 -0.89 3.85 13.41
N VAL A 83 -0.27 4.87 12.82
CA VAL A 83 0.95 4.72 12.03
C VAL A 83 2.15 4.64 12.97
N GLN A 84 3.06 3.71 12.71
CA GLN A 84 4.27 3.50 13.49
C GLN A 84 5.46 3.28 12.58
N ILE A 85 6.58 3.95 12.86
CA ILE A 85 7.86 3.67 12.20
C ILE A 85 8.53 2.53 12.96
N GLY A 86 8.68 1.40 12.30
CA GLY A 86 9.39 0.24 12.80
C GLY A 86 10.91 0.41 12.66
N ARG A 87 11.63 -0.63 13.08
CA ARG A 87 13.08 -0.71 12.90
C ARG A 87 13.47 -0.65 11.42
N GLU A 88 14.63 -0.07 11.13
CA GLU A 88 15.23 -0.17 9.80
C GLU A 88 15.64 -1.62 9.51
N LEU A 89 15.27 -2.14 8.33
CA LEU A 89 15.68 -3.48 7.90
C LEU A 89 16.89 -3.41 6.97
N LYS A 90 17.84 -4.32 7.16
CA LYS A 90 19.05 -4.44 6.34
C LYS A 90 18.92 -5.42 5.18
N VAL A 91 17.82 -6.17 5.12
CA VAL A 91 17.55 -7.15 4.06
C VAL A 91 16.35 -6.65 3.29
N VAL A 92 16.50 -6.42 2.00
CA VAL A 92 15.41 -5.99 1.11
C VAL A 92 14.37 -7.11 0.90
N PRO A 93 13.08 -6.78 0.70
CA PRO A 93 12.05 -7.76 0.33
C PRO A 93 12.35 -8.36 -1.06
N PRO A 94 11.79 -9.55 -1.37
CA PRO A 94 11.93 -10.14 -2.69
C PRO A 94 11.31 -9.23 -3.75
N LYS A 95 12.08 -8.93 -4.80
CA LYS A 95 11.59 -8.15 -5.94
C LYS A 95 10.43 -8.85 -6.63
N THR A 96 9.47 -8.07 -7.11
CA THR A 96 8.40 -8.58 -7.96
C THR A 96 8.95 -9.14 -9.27
N PRO A 97 8.31 -10.17 -9.85
CA PRO A 97 8.75 -10.74 -11.12
C PRO A 97 8.64 -9.70 -12.25
N GLU A 98 9.70 -9.55 -13.06
CA GLU A 98 9.69 -8.63 -14.20
C GLU A 98 8.79 -9.12 -15.35
N GLN A 99 8.57 -10.43 -15.43
CA GLN A 99 7.58 -11.04 -16.32
C GLN A 99 6.48 -11.70 -15.48
N PRO A 100 5.31 -11.03 -15.36
CA PRO A 100 4.21 -11.55 -14.57
C PRO A 100 3.70 -12.85 -15.20
N SER A 101 3.73 -13.92 -14.42
CA SER A 101 3.06 -15.18 -14.73
C SER A 101 2.38 -15.66 -13.46
N ILE A 102 1.30 -16.43 -13.60
CA ILE A 102 0.54 -16.94 -12.44
C ILE A 102 1.47 -17.68 -11.47
N LEU A 103 2.35 -18.54 -12.00
CA LEU A 103 3.32 -19.30 -11.20
C LEU A 103 4.36 -18.40 -10.54
N ASN A 104 4.90 -17.40 -11.26
CA ASN A 104 5.87 -16.46 -10.71
C ASN A 104 5.26 -15.60 -9.60
N ASN A 105 4.01 -15.16 -9.76
CA ASN A 105 3.29 -14.37 -8.77
C ASN A 105 3.00 -15.19 -7.51
N ILE A 106 2.59 -16.46 -7.67
CA ILE A 106 2.41 -17.39 -6.54
C ILE A 106 3.75 -17.58 -5.80
N LEU A 107 4.82 -17.90 -6.52
CA LEU A 107 6.14 -18.11 -5.91
C LEU A 107 6.66 -16.86 -5.20
N TRP A 108 6.49 -15.69 -5.81
CA TRP A 108 6.84 -14.41 -5.20
C TRP A 108 6.02 -14.17 -3.92
N SER A 109 4.70 -14.40 -3.97
CA SER A 109 3.84 -14.21 -2.79
C SER A 109 4.28 -15.07 -1.60
N LEU A 110 4.69 -16.33 -1.85
CA LEU A 110 5.25 -17.22 -0.82
C LEU A 110 6.59 -16.72 -0.29
N LYS A 111 7.50 -16.28 -1.18
CA LYS A 111 8.79 -15.69 -0.77
C LYS A 111 8.60 -14.44 0.08
N PHE A 112 7.63 -13.60 -0.27
CA PHE A 112 7.38 -12.35 0.45
C PHE A 112 6.76 -12.60 1.83
N ARG A 113 5.83 -13.56 1.94
CA ARG A 113 5.32 -14.02 3.25
C ARG A 113 6.41 -14.64 4.12
N PHE A 114 7.29 -15.45 3.54
CA PHE A 114 8.44 -16.02 4.26
C PHE A 114 9.41 -14.93 4.73
N TYR A 115 9.67 -13.94 3.87
CA TYR A 115 10.46 -12.76 4.24
C TYR A 115 9.82 -12.02 5.41
N ALA A 116 8.51 -11.71 5.35
CA ALA A 116 7.81 -11.01 6.41
C ALA A 116 7.86 -11.77 7.74
N TRP A 117 7.59 -13.08 7.71
CA TRP A 117 7.72 -13.94 8.89
C TRP A 117 9.13 -13.92 9.49
N LYS A 118 10.17 -13.95 8.65
CA LYS A 118 11.57 -13.90 9.10
C LYS A 118 11.94 -12.54 9.71
N GLN A 119 11.33 -11.46 9.25
CA GLN A 119 11.58 -10.11 9.77
C GLN A 119 10.77 -9.79 11.02
N GLN A 120 9.66 -10.48 11.28
CA GLN A 120 8.85 -10.19 12.46
C GLN A 120 9.64 -10.40 13.76
N GLN A 121 9.62 -9.40 14.63
CA GLN A 121 10.13 -9.46 16.00
C GLN A 121 9.00 -9.27 17.00
N SER A 122 9.20 -9.67 18.26
CA SER A 122 8.17 -9.51 19.31
C SER A 122 7.82 -8.04 19.57
N LEU A 123 8.78 -7.14 19.41
CA LEU A 123 8.61 -5.69 19.62
C LEU A 123 7.71 -5.04 18.56
N ASP A 124 7.55 -5.68 17.40
CA ASP A 124 6.71 -5.18 16.29
C ASP A 124 5.20 -5.34 16.59
N GLY A 125 4.84 -6.08 17.66
CA GLY A 125 3.45 -6.28 18.07
C GLY A 125 2.63 -7.12 17.09
N SER A 126 1.39 -6.72 16.85
CA SER A 126 0.45 -7.38 15.92
C SER A 126 -0.19 -6.33 15.00
N PRO A 127 0.58 -5.81 14.03
CA PRO A 127 0.09 -4.77 13.13
C PRO A 127 -1.07 -5.29 12.28
N SER A 128 -1.99 -4.40 11.96
CA SER A 128 -3.06 -4.66 11.00
C SER A 128 -2.52 -4.70 9.57
N LEU A 129 -1.45 -3.96 9.28
CA LEU A 129 -0.76 -3.91 7.99
C LEU A 129 0.72 -3.59 8.20
N THR A 130 1.62 -4.28 7.50
CA THR A 130 3.06 -3.99 7.52
C THR A 130 3.54 -3.58 6.14
N LEU A 131 4.14 -2.40 6.01
CA LEU A 131 4.72 -1.91 4.77
C LEU A 131 6.25 -1.81 4.88
N TYR A 132 6.93 -2.37 3.90
CA TYR A 132 8.39 -2.33 3.75
C TYR A 132 8.74 -1.21 2.77
N LEU A 133 9.27 -0.11 3.31
CA LEU A 133 9.53 1.12 2.57
C LEU A 133 10.96 1.10 2.02
N ASN A 134 11.11 0.70 0.76
CA ASN A 134 12.37 0.68 0.02
C ASN A 134 12.69 2.10 -0.48
N TYR A 135 13.61 2.77 0.21
CA TYR A 135 14.06 4.10 -0.17
C TYR A 135 15.21 4.06 -1.17
N TYR A 136 15.16 4.97 -2.15
CA TYR A 136 16.18 5.16 -3.20
C TYR A 136 16.56 6.63 -3.35
N ASP A 137 17.83 6.94 -3.56
CA ASP A 137 18.31 8.30 -3.83
C ASP A 137 17.83 8.78 -5.21
N PRO A 138 17.08 9.89 -5.30
CA PRO A 138 16.54 10.41 -6.55
C PRO A 138 17.61 10.91 -7.54
N LYS A 139 18.85 11.15 -7.09
CA LYS A 139 19.96 11.52 -7.98
C LYS A 139 20.44 10.33 -8.80
N GLN A 140 20.36 9.12 -8.24
CA GLN A 140 20.78 7.89 -8.91
C GLN A 140 19.60 7.21 -9.61
N THR A 141 18.41 7.31 -9.04
CA THR A 141 17.18 6.70 -9.58
C THR A 141 16.18 7.82 -9.88
N ARG A 142 15.86 8.07 -11.15
CA ARG A 142 14.91 9.15 -11.52
C ARG A 142 13.46 8.70 -11.57
N GLU A 143 13.25 7.40 -11.77
CA GLU A 143 11.94 6.76 -11.82
C GLU A 143 12.02 5.48 -11.00
N LEU A 144 11.08 5.29 -10.09
CA LEU A 144 10.97 4.06 -9.31
C LEU A 144 10.18 3.05 -10.12
N LYS A 145 10.62 1.79 -10.10
CA LYS A 145 9.79 0.68 -10.55
C LYS A 145 8.51 0.67 -9.70
N HIS A 146 7.38 0.26 -10.30
CA HIS A 146 6.09 0.15 -9.61
C HIS A 146 6.25 -0.54 -8.24
N SER A 147 5.69 0.10 -7.22
CA SER A 147 5.49 -0.48 -5.89
C SER A 147 4.52 -1.68 -5.98
N THR A 148 4.50 -2.55 -4.97
CA THR A 148 3.58 -3.68 -4.99
C THR A 148 3.18 -4.10 -3.58
N ALA A 149 1.89 -4.08 -3.31
CA ALA A 149 1.28 -4.66 -2.13
C ALA A 149 0.65 -6.04 -2.38
N LEU A 150 0.69 -6.91 -1.36
CA LEU A 150 -0.13 -8.12 -1.31
C LEU A 150 -1.32 -7.86 -0.39
N GLU A 151 -2.49 -7.70 -0.98
CA GLU A 151 -3.79 -7.63 -0.28
C GLU A 151 -3.93 -8.80 0.71
N ARG A 152 -3.78 -10.03 0.21
CA ARG A 152 -3.89 -11.24 1.05
C ARG A 152 -2.58 -11.43 1.81
N GLY A 153 -2.61 -11.15 3.10
CA GLY A 153 -1.47 -11.22 4.01
C GLY A 153 -1.08 -9.88 4.62
N ARG A 154 -1.72 -8.78 4.20
CA ARG A 154 -1.54 -7.42 4.77
C ARG A 154 -0.09 -7.03 4.94
N ILE A 155 0.67 -7.28 3.87
CA ILE A 155 2.06 -6.87 3.74
C ILE A 155 2.26 -6.21 2.38
N GLY A 156 3.02 -5.12 2.35
CA GLY A 156 3.30 -4.41 1.10
C GLY A 156 4.75 -3.97 0.99
N SER A 157 5.26 -3.90 -0.23
CA SER A 157 6.60 -3.42 -0.54
C SER A 157 6.46 -2.14 -1.36
N VAL A 158 6.89 -1.02 -0.78
CA VAL A 158 6.69 0.31 -1.35
C VAL A 158 8.04 0.89 -1.73
N ASN A 159 8.21 1.28 -2.99
CA ASN A 159 9.41 1.98 -3.44
C ASN A 159 9.17 3.48 -3.33
N LEU A 160 10.05 4.17 -2.59
CA LEU A 160 9.95 5.60 -2.29
C LEU A 160 11.28 6.32 -2.57
N PHE A 161 11.23 7.63 -2.76
CA PHE A 161 12.44 8.43 -2.91
C PHE A 161 12.96 8.92 -1.56
N ALA A 162 14.26 8.82 -1.34
CA ALA A 162 14.95 9.28 -0.14
C ALA A 162 15.24 10.80 -0.20
N SER A 163 14.19 11.62 -0.30
CA SER A 163 14.32 13.07 -0.47
C SER A 163 13.09 13.83 0.02
N GLN A 164 13.35 14.92 0.73
CA GLN A 164 12.32 15.82 1.23
C GLN A 164 11.47 16.47 0.13
N LYS A 165 12.04 16.67 -1.06
CA LYS A 165 11.28 17.22 -2.20
C LYS A 165 10.20 16.27 -2.73
N GLN A 166 10.30 14.98 -2.41
CA GLN A 166 9.37 13.94 -2.82
C GLN A 166 8.57 13.39 -1.63
N ALA A 167 8.65 13.99 -0.44
CA ALA A 167 7.95 13.50 0.74
C ALA A 167 6.43 13.41 0.50
N GLU A 168 5.83 14.48 -0.04
CA GLU A 168 4.39 14.50 -0.34
C GLU A 168 3.98 13.50 -1.44
N GLN A 169 4.80 13.36 -2.47
CA GLN A 169 4.55 12.37 -3.53
C GLN A 169 4.71 10.94 -3.02
N ASN A 170 5.67 10.72 -2.10
CA ASN A 170 5.82 9.44 -1.42
C ASN A 170 4.59 9.10 -0.58
N ASN A 171 3.95 10.10 0.05
CA ASN A 171 2.70 9.90 0.80
C ASN A 171 1.55 9.44 -0.10
N VAL A 172 1.45 9.97 -1.32
CA VAL A 172 0.49 9.48 -2.33
C VAL A 172 0.72 8.00 -2.66
N VAL A 173 1.97 7.62 -2.96
CA VAL A 173 2.33 6.22 -3.25
C VAL A 173 2.07 5.33 -2.02
N LEU A 174 2.39 5.82 -0.83
CA LEU A 174 2.20 5.08 0.41
C LEU A 174 0.72 4.80 0.68
N VAL A 175 -0.16 5.80 0.54
CA VAL A 175 -1.61 5.62 0.70
C VAL A 175 -2.15 4.66 -0.34
N HIS A 176 -1.74 4.78 -1.61
CA HIS A 176 -2.14 3.85 -2.67
C HIS A 176 -1.83 2.39 -2.31
N GLU A 177 -0.59 2.09 -1.91
CA GLU A 177 -0.18 0.74 -1.52
C GLU A 177 -0.83 0.27 -0.22
N LEU A 178 -1.09 1.19 0.71
CA LEU A 178 -1.80 0.90 1.95
C LEU A 178 -3.23 0.44 1.65
N LEU A 179 -3.93 1.13 0.73
CA LEU A 179 -5.30 0.78 0.34
C LEU A 179 -5.38 -0.57 -0.37
N HIS A 180 -4.37 -0.94 -1.17
CA HIS A 180 -4.25 -2.31 -1.68
C HIS A 180 -4.18 -3.35 -0.56
N GLY A 181 -3.51 -3.04 0.55
CA GLY A 181 -3.48 -3.88 1.74
C GLY A 181 -4.85 -4.15 2.35
N PHE A 182 -5.86 -3.35 2.01
CA PHE A 182 -7.26 -3.47 2.45
C PHE A 182 -8.23 -3.88 1.32
N GLY A 183 -7.75 -4.24 0.13
CA GLY A 183 -8.58 -4.78 -0.95
C GLY A 183 -8.87 -3.84 -2.12
N ALA A 184 -8.36 -2.60 -2.09
CA ALA A 184 -8.53 -1.70 -3.22
C ALA A 184 -7.85 -2.26 -4.49
N THR A 185 -8.48 -2.05 -5.65
CA THR A 185 -7.91 -2.45 -6.95
C THR A 185 -7.43 -1.26 -7.77
N ASP A 186 -6.40 -1.49 -8.58
CA ASP A 186 -5.87 -0.49 -9.52
C ASP A 186 -6.95 -0.03 -10.49
N LYS A 187 -7.05 1.29 -10.69
CA LYS A 187 -7.97 1.94 -11.63
C LYS A 187 -7.21 2.60 -12.79
N TYR A 188 -6.01 2.10 -13.08
CA TYR A 188 -5.19 2.47 -14.22
C TYR A 188 -4.78 1.25 -15.04
N ASN A 189 -4.40 1.48 -16.30
CA ASN A 189 -3.93 0.43 -17.17
C ASN A 189 -2.48 0.10 -16.86
N LEU A 190 -2.21 -1.11 -16.34
CA LEU A 190 -0.88 -1.57 -15.92
C LEU A 190 0.22 -1.48 -17.00
N ASN A 191 -0.14 -1.51 -18.29
CA ASN A 191 0.84 -1.41 -19.37
C ASN A 191 1.24 0.04 -19.68
N THR A 192 0.34 0.99 -19.44
CA THR A 192 0.54 2.41 -19.81
C THR A 192 0.71 3.34 -18.62
N GLY A 193 0.27 2.92 -17.42
CA GLY A 193 0.15 3.76 -16.24
C GLY A 193 -0.98 4.80 -16.30
N GLU A 194 -1.78 4.84 -17.39
CA GLU A 194 -2.83 5.84 -17.55
C GLU A 194 -4.12 5.45 -16.81
N PRO A 195 -4.79 6.38 -16.12
CA PRO A 195 -6.06 6.11 -15.44
C PRO A 195 -7.15 5.66 -16.42
N ILE A 196 -7.97 4.69 -16.02
CA ILE A 196 -9.03 4.11 -16.86
C ILE A 196 -10.29 4.95 -16.69
N PHE A 197 -10.76 5.62 -17.75
CA PHE A 197 -12.05 6.31 -17.71
C PHE A 197 -13.23 5.30 -17.67
N PRO A 198 -14.28 5.51 -16.86
CA PRO A 198 -14.45 6.60 -15.89
C PRO A 198 -13.84 6.31 -14.51
N ILE A 199 -13.56 5.04 -14.19
CA ILE A 199 -13.32 4.58 -12.82
C ILE A 199 -12.05 5.14 -12.16
N GLY A 200 -11.01 5.47 -12.94
CA GLY A 200 -9.75 6.05 -12.48
C GLY A 200 -9.71 7.57 -12.50
N TYR A 201 -10.85 8.24 -12.76
CA TYR A 201 -10.94 9.69 -12.82
C TYR A 201 -11.61 10.21 -11.55
N ALA A 202 -11.04 11.24 -10.94
CA ALA A 202 -11.60 11.87 -9.75
C ALA A 202 -13.00 12.46 -10.01
N GLN A 203 -13.17 13.14 -11.16
CA GLN A 203 -14.41 13.80 -11.56
C GLN A 203 -14.78 13.39 -13.00
N ALA A 204 -15.26 12.16 -13.16
CA ALA A 204 -15.59 11.58 -14.47
C ALA A 204 -16.74 12.32 -15.20
N ASP A 205 -17.56 13.08 -14.48
CA ASP A 205 -18.68 13.88 -14.96
C ASP A 205 -18.33 15.34 -15.27
N LYS A 206 -17.10 15.77 -14.98
CA LYS A 206 -16.61 17.14 -15.23
C LYS A 206 -16.76 17.56 -16.70
N GLN A 207 -17.17 18.82 -16.92
CA GLN A 207 -17.22 19.45 -18.25
C GLN A 207 -16.51 20.83 -18.26
N PRO A 208 -15.46 21.04 -19.09
CA PRO A 208 -14.82 20.05 -19.95
C PRO A 208 -14.08 18.97 -19.13
N LEU A 209 -14.07 17.73 -19.64
CA LEU A 209 -13.45 16.58 -18.94
C LEU A 209 -11.97 16.79 -18.61
N TYR A 210 -11.24 17.51 -19.47
CA TYR A 210 -9.82 17.77 -19.30
C TYR A 210 -9.52 19.27 -19.17
N PRO A 211 -8.45 19.64 -18.43
CA PRO A 211 -7.68 18.77 -17.55
C PRO A 211 -8.48 18.45 -16.27
N GLN A 212 -8.28 17.26 -15.71
CA GLN A 212 -8.66 16.97 -14.34
C GLN A 212 -7.71 17.72 -13.39
N THR A 213 -8.19 18.05 -12.19
CA THR A 213 -7.41 18.73 -11.15
C THR A 213 -6.89 17.78 -10.09
N GLU A 214 -7.56 16.65 -9.91
CA GLU A 214 -7.27 15.63 -8.91
C GLU A 214 -7.14 14.25 -9.59
N ALA A 215 -6.46 13.34 -8.90
CA ALA A 215 -6.40 11.94 -9.27
C ALA A 215 -7.37 11.14 -8.40
N GLU A 216 -7.99 10.11 -8.95
CA GLU A 216 -8.49 9.04 -8.10
C GLU A 216 -7.26 8.31 -7.52
N ILE A 217 -7.19 8.08 -6.21
CA ILE A 217 -5.97 7.59 -5.55
C ILE A 217 -5.50 6.24 -6.10
N MET A 218 -6.42 5.34 -6.47
CA MET A 218 -6.15 4.06 -7.12
C MET A 218 -5.99 4.18 -8.64
N GLY A 219 -6.37 5.31 -9.24
CA GLY A 219 -5.99 5.71 -10.60
C GLY A 219 -4.57 6.26 -10.67
N GLY A 220 -4.01 6.72 -9.54
CA GLY A 220 -2.60 7.05 -9.32
C GLY A 220 -2.07 8.31 -10.02
N ARG A 221 -2.78 8.86 -11.02
CA ARG A 221 -2.33 10.01 -11.82
C ARG A 221 -3.48 10.94 -12.17
N ILE A 222 -3.18 12.22 -12.36
CA ILE A 222 -4.14 13.28 -12.76
C ILE A 222 -4.21 13.31 -14.29
N PRO A 223 -5.37 12.98 -14.91
CA PRO A 223 -5.53 13.06 -16.37
C PRO A 223 -5.49 14.50 -16.90
N LEU A 224 -4.52 14.81 -17.77
CA LEU A 224 -4.39 16.11 -18.44
C LEU A 224 -5.01 16.11 -19.84
N SER A 225 -5.04 14.94 -20.48
CA SER A 225 -5.73 14.64 -21.74
C SER A 225 -6.01 13.13 -21.82
N GLN A 226 -6.57 12.67 -22.94
CA GLN A 226 -6.84 11.24 -23.18
C GLN A 226 -5.59 10.35 -23.13
N HIS A 227 -4.40 10.90 -23.38
CA HIS A 227 -3.14 10.14 -23.50
C HIS A 227 -2.02 10.70 -22.64
N LYS A 228 -2.35 11.56 -21.67
CA LYS A 228 -1.35 12.19 -20.83
C LYS A 228 -1.91 12.40 -19.43
N SER A 229 -1.19 11.89 -18.45
CA SER A 229 -1.42 12.18 -17.05
C SER A 229 -0.12 12.55 -16.32
N LYS A 230 -0.25 13.16 -15.14
CA LYS A 230 0.89 13.49 -14.27
C LYS A 230 0.69 12.92 -12.87
N MET A 231 1.81 12.68 -12.16
CA MET A 231 1.78 12.35 -10.74
C MET A 231 1.16 13.52 -9.95
N PRO A 232 0.29 13.26 -8.96
CA PRO A 232 -0.12 14.26 -7.99
C PRO A 232 1.10 14.84 -7.24
N ASN A 233 1.00 16.08 -6.80
CA ASN A 233 2.06 16.68 -5.98
C ASN A 233 2.03 16.18 -4.53
N ASP A 234 0.83 15.89 -4.03
CA ASP A 234 0.50 15.62 -2.64
C ASP A 234 -0.85 14.88 -2.56
N LEU A 235 -1.27 14.51 -1.35
CA LEU A 235 -2.55 13.83 -1.10
C LEU A 235 -3.77 14.74 -1.30
N GLU A 236 -3.64 16.06 -1.16
CA GLU A 236 -4.74 17.02 -1.40
C GLU A 236 -5.19 17.00 -2.87
N GLN A 237 -4.30 16.65 -3.80
CA GLN A 237 -4.62 16.44 -5.21
C GLN A 237 -5.21 15.05 -5.51
N THR A 238 -5.67 14.30 -4.51
CA THR A 238 -6.20 12.96 -4.68
C THR A 238 -7.52 12.76 -3.96
N VAL A 239 -8.38 11.92 -4.53
CA VAL A 239 -9.65 11.52 -3.92
C VAL A 239 -9.74 10.00 -3.82
N ILE A 240 -10.35 9.50 -2.75
CA ILE A 240 -10.86 8.12 -2.71
C ILE A 240 -12.22 8.14 -3.40
N SER A 241 -12.39 7.40 -4.50
CA SER A 241 -13.70 7.26 -5.14
C SER A 241 -14.68 6.40 -4.33
N VAL A 242 -15.98 6.51 -4.61
CA VAL A 242 -17.01 5.61 -4.07
C VAL A 242 -16.67 4.14 -4.34
N LEU A 243 -16.15 3.83 -5.53
CA LEU A 243 -15.75 2.45 -5.88
C LEU A 243 -14.60 1.96 -5.00
N THR A 244 -13.54 2.77 -4.82
CA THR A 244 -12.44 2.42 -3.91
C THR A 244 -12.93 2.27 -2.47
N ALA A 245 -13.81 3.16 -1.99
CA ALA A 245 -14.38 3.07 -0.66
C ALA A 245 -15.26 1.81 -0.45
N GLN A 246 -15.94 1.34 -1.50
CA GLN A 246 -16.67 0.07 -1.49
C GLN A 246 -15.71 -1.13 -1.42
N GLU A 247 -14.65 -1.13 -2.23
CA GLU A 247 -13.66 -2.22 -2.27
C GLU A 247 -12.99 -2.44 -0.91
N ILE A 248 -12.63 -1.37 -0.21
CA ILE A 248 -12.02 -1.47 1.13
C ILE A 248 -13.07 -1.63 2.25
N GLY A 249 -14.36 -1.63 1.92
CA GLY A 249 -15.45 -1.88 2.87
C GLY A 249 -15.80 -0.71 3.79
N TRP A 250 -15.50 0.53 3.40
CA TRP A 250 -16.05 1.72 4.06
C TRP A 250 -17.51 1.98 3.69
N ILE A 251 -17.91 1.56 2.49
CA ILE A 251 -19.30 1.56 2.04
C ILE A 251 -19.73 0.09 1.89
N LYS A 252 -20.93 -0.25 2.38
CA LYS A 252 -21.53 -1.58 2.23
C LYS A 252 -22.47 -1.65 1.04
#